data_AF-A0A3C1FTL9-F1
#
_entry.id   AF-A0A3C1FTL9-F1
#
_cell.length_a   1.000
_cell.length_b   1.000
_cell.length_c   1.000
_cell.angle_alpha   90.00
_cell.angle_beta   90.00
_cell.angle_gamma   90.00
#
_symmetry.space_group_name_H-M   'P 1'
#
loop_
_entity.id
_entity.type
_entity.pdbx_description
1 polymer ?
#
loop_
_entity_poly.entity_id
_entity_poly.type
_entity_poly.pdbx_seq_one_letter_code
_entity_poly.pdbx_strand_id
1 'polypeptide(L)' 'MRNHKKEDVMIRVIEPIPGDWTMLSSSHDYKRTETSTAEFTILVPKDKETKLTYRVRIRF' A
#
# COMPACT_ATOMS: atom_id res chain seq x y z
N MET A 1 -1.36 9.80 0.50
CA MET A 1 -0.27 10.13 -0.43
C MET A 1 -0.72 11.28 -1.29
N ARG A 2 0.02 12.39 -1.33
CA ARG A 2 -0.37 13.58 -2.09
C ARG A 2 0.65 13.85 -3.18
N ASN A 3 0.20 13.87 -4.43
CA ASN A 3 1.03 14.20 -5.58
C ASN A 3 0.90 15.69 -5.88
N HIS A 4 2.00 16.43 -5.75
CA HIS A 4 2.09 17.86 -6.10
C HIS A 4 2.80 18.09 -7.45
N LYS A 5 3.08 17.01 -8.20
CA LYS A 5 3.66 17.10 -9.52
C LYS A 5 2.55 17.28 -10.56
N LYS A 6 2.95 17.84 -11.71
CA LYS A 6 2.07 18.07 -12.87
C LYS A 6 1.82 16.81 -13.71
N GLU A 7 2.34 15.68 -13.28
CA GLU A 7 2.26 14.38 -13.95
C GLU A 7 1.72 13.32 -13.00
N ASP A 8 1.11 12.29 -13.57
CA ASP A 8 0.65 11.14 -12.79
C ASP A 8 1.86 10.32 -12.34
N VAL A 9 1.86 9.92 -11.06
CA VAL A 9 2.97 9.14 -10.50
C VAL A 9 2.49 7.80 -9.98
N MET A 10 3.28 6.77 -10.21
CA MET A 10 3.14 5.50 -9.49
C MET A 10 3.97 5.55 -8.22
N ILE A 11 3.32 5.41 -7.07
CA ILE A 11 3.97 5.32 -5.78
C ILE A 11 3.98 3.86 -5.35
N ARG A 12 5.17 3.37 -4.98
CA ARG A 12 5.34 2.08 -4.33
C ARG A 12 5.38 2.31 -2.82
N VAL A 13 4.44 1.71 -2.10
CA VAL A 13 4.39 1.72 -0.64
C VAL A 13 4.83 0.34 -0.15
N ILE A 14 5.90 0.30 0.64
CA ILE A 14 6.45 -0.91 1.24
C ILE A 14 6.10 -0.87 2.73
N GLU A 15 5.23 -1.77 3.16
CA GLU A 15 4.77 -1.86 4.55
C GLU A 15 5.29 -3.16 5.19
N PRO A 16 6.28 -3.06 6.10
CA PRO A 16 6.69 -4.18 6.93
C PRO A 16 5.60 -4.52 7.95
N ILE A 17 5.09 -5.75 7.93
CA ILE A 17 4.07 -6.23 8.86
C ILE A 17 4.69 -7.32 9.74
N PRO A 18 4.80 -7.11 11.06
CA PRO A 18 5.45 -8.06 11.95
C PRO A 18 4.60 -9.32 12.13
N GLY A 19 5.29 -10.42 12.47
CA GLY A 19 4.67 -11.72 12.72
C GLY A 19 4.09 -12.38 11.46
N ASP A 20 3.32 -13.44 11.69
CA ASP A 20 2.50 -14.03 10.64
C ASP A 20 1.25 -13.18 10.45
N TRP A 21 0.99 -12.73 9.23
CA TRP A 21 -0.14 -11.85 8.96
C TRP A 21 -0.98 -12.32 7.78
N THR A 22 -2.23 -11.88 7.78
CA THR A 22 -3.17 -12.09 6.69
C THR A 22 -3.89 -10.80 6.40
N MET A 23 -3.89 -10.38 5.13
CA MET A 23 -4.71 -9.24 4.70
C MET A 23 -6.19 -9.63 4.81
N LEU A 24 -6.96 -8.84 5.54
CA LEU A 24 -8.41 -9.00 5.64
C LEU A 24 -9.13 -8.12 4.62
N SER A 25 -8.62 -6.91 4.41
CA SER A 25 -9.14 -5.99 3.40
C SER A 25 -8.08 -4.98 2.99
N SER A 26 -8.16 -4.49 1.75
CA SER A 26 -7.33 -3.41 1.24
C SER A 26 -8.11 -2.59 0.23
N SER A 27 -7.93 -1.27 0.23
CA SER A 27 -8.52 -0.37 -0.76
C SER A 27 -7.80 -0.42 -2.12
N HIS A 28 -6.58 -0.97 -2.16
CA HIS A 28 -5.77 -1.10 -3.37
C HIS A 28 -5.19 -2.51 -3.47
N ASP A 29 -4.86 -2.93 -4.68
CA ASP A 29 -4.14 -4.19 -4.88
C ASP A 29 -2.79 -4.16 -4.16
N TYR A 30 -2.46 -5.29 -3.56
CA TYR A 30 -1.20 -5.48 -2.87
C TYR A 30 -0.54 -6.76 -3.34
N LYS A 31 0.78 -6.79 -3.24
CA LYS A 31 1.59 -7.98 -3.43
C LYS A 31 2.30 -8.30 -2.13
N ARG A 32 2.35 -9.58 -1.78
CA ARG A 32 3.21 -10.08 -0.70
C ARG A 32 4.55 -10.41 -1.33
N THR A 33 5.51 -9.51 -1.23
CA THR A 33 6.86 -9.66 -1.82
C THR A 33 7.77 -10.51 -0.94
N GLU A 34 7.57 -10.43 0.37
CA GLU A 34 8.27 -11.22 1.38
C GLU A 34 7.27 -11.72 2.43
N THR A 35 7.68 -12.67 3.27
CA THR A 35 6.82 -13.24 4.32
C THR A 35 6.23 -12.17 5.23
N SER A 36 6.95 -11.07 5.47
CA SER A 36 6.58 -9.99 6.41
C SER A 36 6.45 -8.63 5.74
N THR A 37 6.14 -8.56 4.44
CA THR A 37 6.03 -7.27 3.73
C THR A 37 4.87 -7.25 2.74
N ALA A 38 4.05 -6.21 2.84
CA ALA A 38 3.04 -5.87 1.84
C ALA A 38 3.55 -4.73 0.96
N GLU A 39 3.54 -4.93 -0.35
CA GLU A 39 3.85 -3.89 -1.33
C GLU A 39 2.58 -3.45 -2.05
N PHE A 40 2.32 -2.14 -2.07
CA PHE A 40 1.21 -1.54 -2.82
C PHE A 40 1.77 -0.68 -3.95
N THR A 41 1.23 -0.86 -5.15
CA THR A 41 1.52 0.01 -6.30
C THR A 41 0.29 0.87 -6.57
N ILE A 42 0.41 2.17 -6.31
CA ILE A 42 -0.73 3.09 -6.32
C ILE A 42 -0.47 4.22 -7.30
N LEU A 43 -1.36 4.37 -8.27
CA LEU A 43 -1.39 5.54 -9.14
C LEU A 43 -1.96 6.72 -8.36
N VAL A 44 -1.18 7.79 -8.25
CA VAL A 44 -1.63 9.08 -7.70
C VAL A 44 -1.65 10.09 -8.85
N PRO A 45 -2.85 10.42 -9.38
CA PRO A 45 -2.95 11.39 -10.47
C PRO A 45 -2.34 12.74 -10.08
N LYS A 46 -1.96 13.54 -11.09
CA LYS A 46 -1.40 14.88 -10.89
C LYS A 46 -2.27 15.74 -9.97
N ASP A 47 -1.62 16.47 -9.08
CA ASP A 47 -2.26 17.38 -8.11
C ASP A 47 -3.39 16.76 -7.25
N LYS A 48 -3.46 15.42 -7.18
CA LYS A 48 -4.45 14.70 -6.38
C LYS A 48 -3.85 14.01 -5.18
N GLU A 49 -4.73 13.67 -4.25
CA GLU A 49 -4.42 12.84 -3.10
C GLU A 49 -5.12 11.49 -3.23
N THR A 50 -4.37 10.42 -2.97
CA THR A 50 -4.89 9.06 -2.86
C THR A 50 -4.65 8.54 -1.44
N LYS A 51 -5.66 7.90 -0.85
CA LYS A 51 -5.59 7.30 0.48
C LYS A 51 -5.53 5.78 0.38
N LEU A 52 -4.51 5.19 0.99
CA LEU A 52 -4.39 3.75 1.17
C LEU A 52 -4.99 3.38 2.53
N THR A 53 -5.96 2.46 2.52
CA THR A 53 -6.58 1.91 3.73
C THR A 53 -6.49 0.40 3.63
N TYR A 54 -5.90 -0.24 4.64
CA TYR A 54 -5.79 -1.70 4.68
C TYR A 54 -6.04 -2.20 6.10
N ARG A 55 -6.42 -3.47 6.22
CA ARG A 55 -6.65 -4.14 7.48
C ARG A 55 -5.96 -5.50 7.45
N VAL A 56 -5.08 -5.70 8.42
CA VAL A 56 -4.34 -6.95 8.59
C VAL A 56 -4.72 -7.60 9.91
N ARG A 57 -4.70 -8.94 9.92
CA ARG A 57 -4.72 -9.72 11.15
C ARG A 57 -3.32 -10.27 11.37
N ILE A 58 -2.73 -9.96 12.52
CA ILE A 58 -1.42 -10.47 12.93
C ILE A 58 -1.62 -11.61 13.91
N ARG A 59 -0.79 -12.65 13.78
CA ARG A 59 -0.62 -13.76 14.71
C ARG A 59 0.83 -13.73 15.18
N PHE A 60 0.99 -13.80 16.51
CA PHE A 60 2.26 -13.91 17.20
C PHE A 60 2.39 -15.32 17.76
#